data_AF-A0A5B6ZF27-F1
#
_entry.id   AF-A0A5B6ZF27-F1
#
_cell.length_a   1.000
_cell.length_b   1.000
_cell.length_c   1.000
_cell.angle_alpha   90.00
_cell.angle_beta   90.00
_cell.angle_gamma   90.00
#
_symmetry.space_group_name_H-M   'P 1'
#
loop_
_entity.id
_entity.type
_entity.pdbx_description
1 polymer ?
#
loop_
_entity_poly.entity_id
_entity_poly.type
_entity_poly.pdbx_seq_one_letter_code
_entity_poly.pdbx_strand_id
1 'polypeptide(L)'
;MSTSDKSSGVKSVSTPSTPQAESVNFHSESRHSHSLLTESTPADLLSEVRQDREVPEDNFLGQETPLTSIKTIDQIDLLKEQQKILSGEVALHSSALKRLSEESARNPKRENIHVEIRKLNEEIRMKNQQIVFLEKQIADSIVSSQDKSDKLEASQSVAELSAQLNEKSFELEVKIADNRIIQEQLTHKISECEGLHETIASLKQQLSDELELRNFSQVVSHSQRYSETKSQGELCMDKENTVLKDMNERLLLQAQATKIEEFKQKVAELTESKEQLELRNQKLADESSYAKGLASAAAVELKALSEEVAKLMNHNERLAAELAAQKNSPSQRRTGAATRNGRRDGHIKRHDQGGLPSDFKRELAVSRERELSYESALAEKGQKEAELQKKVEESKQREAYLENELANMWVLVAKLKKSHGAETDVSESTRESQGVDGFDIWNDSVLTKGFQ
;
A
#
# COMPACT_ATOMS: atom_id res chain seq x y z
N MET A 1 21.43 -27.48 -44.51
CA MET A 1 20.67 -26.82 -45.61
C MET A 1 19.20 -27.21 -45.45
N SER A 2 18.27 -26.28 -45.70
CA SER A 2 16.92 -26.46 -46.29
C SER A 2 15.99 -27.62 -45.83
N THR A 3 14.69 -27.45 -45.57
CA THR A 3 13.79 -26.29 -45.86
C THR A 3 12.45 -26.36 -45.10
N SER A 4 11.92 -25.16 -44.76
CA SER A 4 10.51 -24.73 -44.84
C SER A 4 9.34 -25.32 -44.01
N ASP A 5 8.70 -24.40 -43.27
CA ASP A 5 7.29 -23.95 -43.41
C ASP A 5 6.11 -24.47 -42.53
N LYS A 6 5.43 -23.45 -41.94
CA LYS A 6 3.97 -23.27 -41.75
C LYS A 6 3.16 -24.11 -40.74
N SER A 7 2.77 -23.44 -39.65
CA SER A 7 1.38 -23.36 -39.14
C SER A 7 1.29 -22.11 -38.24
N SER A 8 0.67 -21.01 -38.66
CA SER A 8 -0.77 -20.69 -38.73
C SER A 8 -1.38 -20.31 -37.36
N GLY A 9 -2.07 -19.17 -37.31
CA GLY A 9 -2.66 -18.61 -36.09
C GLY A 9 -4.16 -18.43 -36.23
N VAL A 10 -4.90 -18.72 -35.17
CA VAL A 10 -6.38 -18.63 -35.12
C VAL A 10 -6.83 -17.35 -34.45
N LYS A 11 -7.67 -16.58 -35.16
CA LYS A 11 -8.49 -15.49 -34.61
C LYS A 11 -9.93 -15.98 -34.54
N SER A 12 -10.50 -16.10 -33.34
CA SER A 12 -11.94 -16.34 -33.19
C SER A 12 -12.69 -15.04 -33.43
N VAL A 13 -13.72 -15.08 -34.29
CA VAL A 13 -14.62 -13.95 -34.57
C VAL A 13 -16.04 -14.45 -34.47
N SER A 14 -16.81 -13.94 -33.51
CA SER A 14 -18.22 -14.30 -33.31
C SER A 14 -19.04 -13.03 -33.03
N THR A 15 -20.07 -12.81 -33.83
CA THR A 15 -20.97 -11.66 -33.75
C THR A 15 -22.11 -11.88 -32.74
N PRO A 16 -22.49 -10.89 -31.92
CA PRO A 16 -23.73 -10.94 -31.15
C PRO A 16 -24.95 -10.66 -32.05
N SER A 17 -26.08 -11.30 -31.76
CA SER A 17 -27.34 -11.11 -32.47
C SER A 17 -28.23 -10.05 -31.81
N THR A 18 -28.95 -9.28 -32.63
CA THR A 18 -29.95 -8.29 -32.21
C THR A 18 -31.25 -8.95 -31.74
N PRO A 19 -31.93 -8.40 -30.71
CA PRO A 19 -33.38 -8.46 -30.58
C PRO A 19 -34.05 -7.17 -31.13
N GLN A 20 -35.31 -7.27 -31.54
CA GLN A 20 -36.07 -6.15 -32.12
C GLN A 20 -36.52 -5.13 -31.06
N ALA A 21 -36.74 -3.89 -31.50
CA ALA A 21 -37.60 -2.95 -30.80
C ALA A 21 -39.07 -3.24 -31.14
N GLU A 22 -39.96 -3.15 -30.15
CA GLU A 22 -41.40 -3.00 -30.36
C GLU A 22 -41.96 -2.05 -29.28
N SER A 23 -42.99 -1.27 -29.63
CA SER A 23 -43.32 -0.02 -28.94
C SER A 23 -44.68 -0.02 -28.25
N VAL A 24 -44.73 0.57 -27.05
CA VAL A 24 -45.96 1.02 -26.38
C VAL A 24 -45.76 2.51 -26.00
N ASN A 25 -46.84 3.28 -25.94
CA ASN A 25 -46.84 4.72 -26.27
C ASN A 25 -47.65 5.57 -25.24
N PHE A 26 -47.52 6.91 -25.34
CA PHE A 26 -48.22 7.96 -24.58
C PHE A 26 -47.79 8.09 -23.09
N HIS A 27 -47.79 9.23 -22.38
CA HIS A 27 -48.07 10.67 -22.61
C HIS A 27 -47.40 11.47 -21.42
N SER A 28 -47.27 12.81 -21.32
CA SER A 28 -47.55 14.00 -22.16
C SER A 28 -46.88 15.26 -21.54
N GLU A 29 -46.74 16.35 -22.32
CA GLU A 29 -46.46 17.75 -21.90
C GLU A 29 -45.23 18.09 -21.00
N SER A 30 -44.20 18.66 -21.63
CA SER A 30 -43.37 19.70 -20.99
C SER A 30 -44.14 21.02 -20.97
N ARG A 31 -44.10 21.75 -19.84
CA ARG A 31 -44.55 23.15 -19.76
C ARG A 31 -43.41 24.09 -19.41
N HIS A 32 -43.16 25.04 -20.29
CA HIS A 32 -42.22 26.12 -20.08
C HIS A 32 -42.89 27.25 -19.28
N SER A 33 -42.12 27.97 -18.47
CA SER A 33 -42.49 29.31 -17.98
C SER A 33 -41.22 30.13 -17.80
N HIS A 34 -41.12 31.21 -18.57
CA HIS A 34 -39.99 32.14 -18.51
C HIS A 34 -40.26 33.24 -17.49
N SER A 35 -39.20 33.78 -16.88
CA SER A 35 -39.11 35.22 -16.64
C SER A 35 -37.64 35.67 -16.74
N LEU A 36 -37.42 36.93 -17.10
CA LEU A 36 -36.12 37.55 -17.40
C LEU A 36 -36.13 39.00 -16.87
N LEU A 37 -34.92 39.59 -16.73
CA LEU A 37 -34.63 41.04 -16.55
C LEU A 37 -35.06 41.64 -15.17
N THR A 38 -34.36 42.59 -14.52
CA THR A 38 -32.96 43.11 -14.48
C THR A 38 -32.77 43.83 -13.10
N GLU A 39 -31.84 44.74 -12.72
CA GLU A 39 -30.83 45.56 -13.42
C GLU A 39 -29.65 46.04 -12.52
N SER A 40 -28.48 46.18 -13.15
CA SER A 40 -27.35 47.13 -12.94
C SER A 40 -26.95 47.75 -11.57
N THR A 41 -25.69 47.43 -11.19
CA THR A 41 -24.59 48.33 -10.73
C THR A 41 -24.52 48.92 -9.29
N PRO A 42 -23.30 49.31 -8.80
CA PRO A 42 -23.01 49.49 -7.36
C PRO A 42 -22.50 50.88 -6.94
N ALA A 43 -22.35 51.12 -5.62
CA ALA A 43 -21.43 52.10 -5.04
C ALA A 43 -21.01 51.80 -3.57
N ASP A 44 -19.70 51.65 -3.37
CA ASP A 44 -18.85 52.26 -2.32
C ASP A 44 -19.47 52.86 -1.03
N LEU A 45 -19.02 52.40 0.16
CA LEU A 45 -18.21 53.22 1.10
C LEU A 45 -17.81 52.48 2.41
N LEU A 46 -16.75 52.98 3.04
CA LEU A 46 -16.14 52.46 4.29
C LEU A 46 -16.94 52.82 5.55
N SER A 47 -16.79 52.01 6.60
CA SER A 47 -16.86 52.50 8.00
C SER A 47 -16.03 51.66 8.96
N GLU A 48 -15.31 52.36 9.84
CA GLU A 48 -14.33 51.84 10.80
C GLU A 48 -15.02 51.53 12.14
N VAL A 49 -14.89 50.30 12.63
CA VAL A 49 -15.24 49.96 14.02
C VAL A 49 -14.15 49.08 14.61
N ARG A 50 -13.43 49.59 15.61
CA ARG A 50 -12.60 48.77 16.48
C ARG A 50 -13.50 47.89 17.35
N GLN A 51 -13.17 46.61 17.48
CA GLN A 51 -13.44 45.92 18.74
C GLN A 51 -12.32 44.95 19.09
N ASP A 52 -11.80 45.16 20.29
CA ASP A 52 -10.81 44.33 20.97
C ASP A 52 -11.48 43.07 21.54
N ARG A 53 -10.95 41.89 21.23
CA ARG A 53 -11.35 40.64 21.89
C ARG A 53 -10.34 39.51 21.70
N GLU A 54 -9.87 38.96 22.82
CA GLU A 54 -9.06 37.73 22.87
C GLU A 54 -9.89 36.48 22.49
N VAL A 55 -9.33 35.60 21.66
CA VAL A 55 -9.48 34.12 21.67
C VAL A 55 -8.19 33.54 21.02
N PRO A 56 -7.66 32.37 21.44
CA PRO A 56 -6.37 31.87 20.95
C PRO A 56 -6.41 31.29 19.52
N GLU A 57 -5.30 31.36 18.78
CA GLU A 57 -5.11 30.59 17.55
C GLU A 57 -4.58 29.18 17.84
N ASP A 58 -5.10 28.20 17.10
CA ASP A 58 -4.90 26.76 17.32
C ASP A 58 -3.81 26.19 16.40
N ASN A 59 -3.02 25.23 16.90
CA ASN A 59 -1.80 24.74 16.24
C ASN A 59 -2.09 23.54 15.31
N PHE A 60 -2.80 23.77 14.20
CA PHE A 60 -3.09 22.72 13.20
C PHE A 60 -2.74 23.10 11.76
N LEU A 61 -1.44 23.20 11.46
CA LEU A 61 -0.93 23.00 10.10
C LEU A 61 -0.61 21.52 9.90
N GLY A 62 -1.51 20.82 9.21
CA GLY A 62 -1.32 19.43 8.78
C GLY A 62 -0.19 19.28 7.76
N GLN A 63 0.20 18.02 7.50
CA GLN A 63 1.29 17.69 6.58
C GLN A 63 0.97 18.12 5.14
N GLU A 64 1.80 18.97 4.53
CA GLU A 64 1.89 19.10 3.06
C GLU A 64 3.13 18.36 2.52
N THR A 65 2.92 17.65 1.42
CA THR A 65 3.91 16.97 0.56
C THR A 65 4.80 17.98 -0.22
N PRO A 66 5.86 17.56 -0.93
CA PRO A 66 7.02 18.42 -1.26
C PRO A 66 6.83 19.49 -2.37
N LEU A 67 5.68 20.16 -2.44
CA LEU A 67 5.46 21.32 -3.33
C LEU A 67 5.90 22.67 -2.71
N THR A 68 6.31 22.71 -1.44
CA THR A 68 6.59 23.95 -0.71
C THR A 68 7.83 24.70 -1.20
N SER A 69 8.87 23.98 -1.65
CA SER A 69 10.16 24.55 -2.08
C SER A 69 9.99 25.55 -3.23
N ILE A 70 9.19 25.19 -4.25
CA ILE A 70 8.91 26.04 -5.41
C ILE A 70 8.15 27.32 -4.99
N LYS A 71 7.17 27.20 -4.08
CA LYS A 71 6.44 28.36 -3.53
C LYS A 71 7.37 29.33 -2.77
N THR A 72 8.40 28.82 -2.07
CA THR A 72 9.30 29.67 -1.28
C THR A 72 10.29 30.50 -2.11
N ILE A 73 10.76 30.01 -3.27
CA ILE A 73 11.64 30.82 -4.13
C ILE A 73 10.85 31.96 -4.80
N ASP A 74 9.63 31.69 -5.29
CA ASP A 74 8.74 32.71 -5.84
C ASP A 74 8.41 33.81 -4.81
N GLN A 75 8.19 33.43 -3.54
CA GLN A 75 7.96 34.37 -2.44
C GLN A 75 9.20 35.24 -2.14
N ILE A 76 10.39 34.65 -2.13
CA ILE A 76 11.66 35.37 -1.91
C ILE A 76 11.93 36.36 -3.05
N ASP A 77 11.67 35.98 -4.30
CA ASP A 77 11.88 36.85 -5.46
C ASP A 77 10.84 37.98 -5.56
N LEU A 78 9.59 37.74 -5.13
CA LEU A 78 8.59 38.79 -4.95
C LEU A 78 9.04 39.85 -3.92
N LEU A 79 9.61 39.43 -2.79
CA LEU A 79 10.14 40.34 -1.77
C LEU A 79 11.34 41.17 -2.29
N LYS A 80 12.25 40.55 -3.07
CA LYS A 80 13.35 41.26 -3.74
C LYS A 80 12.85 42.32 -4.71
N GLU A 81 11.81 42.01 -5.51
CA GLU A 81 11.26 42.99 -6.45
C GLU A 81 10.57 44.16 -5.72
N GLN A 82 9.90 43.91 -4.58
CA GLN A 82 9.37 44.98 -3.72
C GLN A 82 10.48 45.88 -3.14
N GLN A 83 11.57 45.29 -2.62
CA GLN A 83 12.75 46.02 -2.14
C GLN A 83 13.36 46.88 -3.25
N LYS A 84 13.44 46.33 -4.48
CA LYS A 84 13.96 47.00 -5.68
C LYS A 84 13.08 48.16 -6.17
N ILE A 85 11.75 48.00 -6.11
CA ILE A 85 10.79 49.10 -6.41
C ILE A 85 10.97 50.24 -5.38
N LEU A 86 10.95 49.93 -4.08
CA LEU A 86 11.13 50.93 -3.03
C LEU A 86 12.49 51.64 -3.11
N SER A 87 13.55 50.92 -3.47
CA SER A 87 14.88 51.51 -3.72
C SER A 87 14.86 52.51 -4.89
N GLY A 88 14.12 52.18 -5.96
CA GLY A 88 13.87 53.09 -7.08
C GLY A 88 13.08 54.33 -6.66
N GLU A 89 12.05 54.18 -5.83
CA GLU A 89 11.29 55.30 -5.28
C GLU A 89 12.15 56.20 -4.37
N VAL A 90 12.98 55.62 -3.49
CA VAL A 90 13.93 56.38 -2.67
C VAL A 90 14.90 57.18 -3.53
N ALA A 91 15.39 56.61 -4.65
CA ALA A 91 16.24 57.33 -5.59
C ALA A 91 15.51 58.50 -6.28
N LEU A 92 14.24 58.30 -6.69
CA LEU A 92 13.40 59.36 -7.27
C LEU A 92 13.11 60.49 -6.27
N HIS A 93 12.71 60.14 -5.04
CA HIS A 93 12.49 61.12 -3.96
C HIS A 93 13.79 61.86 -3.62
N SER A 94 14.93 61.18 -3.57
CA SER A 94 16.24 61.81 -3.30
C SER A 94 16.66 62.79 -4.40
N SER A 95 16.37 62.46 -5.67
CA SER A 95 16.60 63.35 -6.82
C SER A 95 15.69 64.60 -6.79
N ALA A 96 14.40 64.42 -6.46
CA ALA A 96 13.46 65.52 -6.28
C ALA A 96 13.84 66.41 -5.08
N LEU A 97 14.21 65.81 -3.95
CA LEU A 97 14.70 66.50 -2.76
C LEU A 97 15.95 67.34 -3.06
N LYS A 98 16.93 66.79 -3.80
CA LYS A 98 18.13 67.52 -4.22
C LYS A 98 17.76 68.76 -5.05
N ARG A 99 16.88 68.62 -6.04
CA ARG A 99 16.38 69.75 -6.86
C ARG A 99 15.68 70.82 -6.02
N LEU A 100 14.82 70.42 -5.07
CA LEU A 100 14.13 71.36 -4.17
C LEU A 100 15.12 72.07 -3.23
N SER A 101 16.15 71.37 -2.75
CA SER A 101 17.23 71.96 -1.94
C SER A 101 18.05 72.99 -2.74
N GLU A 102 18.42 72.67 -3.99
CA GLU A 102 19.10 73.60 -4.91
C GLU A 102 18.25 74.83 -5.24
N GLU A 103 16.93 74.66 -5.38
CA GLU A 103 15.99 75.77 -5.60
C GLU A 103 15.77 76.61 -4.33
N SER A 104 15.67 75.98 -3.16
CA SER A 104 15.59 76.65 -1.85
C SER A 104 16.83 77.52 -1.58
N ALA A 105 18.03 77.02 -1.90
CA ALA A 105 19.28 77.78 -1.79
C ALA A 105 19.32 79.02 -2.71
N ARG A 106 18.58 79.00 -3.83
CA ARG A 106 18.43 80.16 -4.74
C ARG A 106 17.31 81.11 -4.31
N ASN A 107 16.23 80.58 -3.74
CA ASN A 107 15.00 81.31 -3.42
C ASN A 107 14.55 81.13 -1.94
N PRO A 108 15.38 81.52 -0.94
CA PRO A 108 15.15 81.22 0.48
C PRO A 108 13.94 81.92 1.14
N LYS A 109 13.20 82.75 0.39
CA LYS A 109 11.94 83.36 0.84
C LYS A 109 10.70 82.52 0.49
N ARG A 110 10.85 81.39 -0.21
CA ARG A 110 9.74 80.50 -0.59
C ARG A 110 9.51 79.40 0.44
N GLU A 111 8.77 79.75 1.50
CA GLU A 111 8.48 78.85 2.63
C GLU A 111 7.89 77.49 2.21
N ASN A 112 7.03 77.45 1.19
CA ASN A 112 6.47 76.20 0.63
C ASN A 112 7.56 75.17 0.26
N ILE A 113 8.70 75.60 -0.27
CA ILE A 113 9.80 74.69 -0.66
C ILE A 113 10.41 74.04 0.59
N HIS A 114 10.48 74.75 1.72
CA HIS A 114 10.91 74.19 3.01
C HIS A 114 9.87 73.26 3.65
N VAL A 115 8.61 73.30 3.22
CA VAL A 115 7.59 72.30 3.59
C VAL A 115 7.77 71.04 2.74
N GLU A 116 7.91 71.18 1.42
CA GLU A 116 8.14 70.05 0.50
C GLU A 116 9.45 69.31 0.82
N ILE A 117 10.56 70.03 1.08
CA ILE A 117 11.83 69.44 1.53
C ILE A 117 11.64 68.59 2.79
N ARG A 118 10.90 69.08 3.79
CA ARG A 118 10.65 68.30 5.03
C ARG A 118 9.81 67.06 4.75
N LYS A 119 8.77 67.17 3.90
CA LYS A 119 7.94 66.04 3.49
C LYS A 119 8.74 64.96 2.77
N LEU A 120 9.56 65.32 1.78
CA LEU A 120 10.36 64.34 1.03
C LEU A 120 11.43 63.66 1.91
N ASN A 121 12.05 64.39 2.86
CA ASN A 121 12.97 63.77 3.83
C ASN A 121 12.27 62.70 4.67
N GLU A 122 11.06 62.98 5.15
CA GLU A 122 10.28 62.03 5.97
C GLU A 122 9.81 60.81 5.15
N GLU A 123 9.38 61.01 3.90
CA GLU A 123 9.03 59.92 2.99
C GLU A 123 10.24 59.04 2.66
N ILE A 124 11.42 59.62 2.44
CA ILE A 124 12.68 58.88 2.25
C ILE A 124 13.02 58.09 3.53
N ARG A 125 12.89 58.70 4.71
CA ARG A 125 13.15 58.06 6.00
C ARG A 125 12.25 56.84 6.21
N MET A 126 10.96 56.97 5.91
CA MET A 126 9.98 55.88 6.03
C MET A 126 10.23 54.76 5.01
N LYS A 127 10.48 55.08 3.73
CA LYS A 127 10.78 54.07 2.70
C LYS A 127 12.10 53.33 2.96
N ASN A 128 13.12 54.02 3.49
CA ASN A 128 14.36 53.37 3.93
C ASN A 128 14.12 52.38 5.08
N GLN A 129 13.24 52.70 6.04
CA GLN A 129 12.87 51.74 7.09
C GLN A 129 12.11 50.53 6.52
N GLN A 130 11.28 50.71 5.51
CA GLN A 130 10.58 49.62 4.82
C GLN A 130 11.55 48.72 4.01
N ILE A 131 12.57 49.30 3.37
CA ILE A 131 13.64 48.55 2.68
C ILE A 131 14.39 47.65 3.67
N VAL A 132 14.85 48.19 4.81
CA VAL A 132 15.56 47.40 5.85
C VAL A 132 14.67 46.30 6.44
N PHE A 133 13.36 46.53 6.55
CA PHE A 133 12.40 45.52 7.01
C PHE A 133 12.21 44.38 5.98
N LEU A 134 12.19 44.68 4.68
CA LEU A 134 12.15 43.67 3.61
C LEU A 134 13.48 42.91 3.52
N GLU A 135 14.61 43.59 3.63
CA GLU A 135 15.95 42.96 3.67
C GLU A 135 16.05 41.92 4.78
N LYS A 136 15.55 42.25 5.99
CA LYS A 136 15.47 41.29 7.09
C LYS A 136 14.56 40.10 6.76
N GLN A 137 13.36 40.34 6.24
CA GLN A 137 12.44 39.25 5.88
C GLN A 137 13.01 38.33 4.79
N ILE A 138 13.74 38.87 3.80
CA ILE A 138 14.42 38.08 2.77
C ILE A 138 15.49 37.19 3.41
N ALA A 139 16.32 37.73 4.30
CA ALA A 139 17.34 36.96 5.02
C ALA A 139 16.74 35.86 5.91
N ASP A 140 15.75 36.21 6.74
CA ASP A 140 15.04 35.27 7.63
C ASP A 140 14.36 34.13 6.82
N SER A 141 13.78 34.46 5.65
CA SER A 141 13.13 33.49 4.76
C SER A 141 14.14 32.55 4.09
N ILE A 142 15.30 33.05 3.66
CA ILE A 142 16.35 32.24 3.05
C ILE A 142 16.87 31.21 4.06
N VAL A 143 17.22 31.62 5.29
CA VAL A 143 17.68 30.70 6.34
C VAL A 143 16.61 29.64 6.64
N SER A 144 15.35 30.06 6.82
CA SER A 144 14.23 29.12 7.06
C SER A 144 13.93 28.18 5.87
N SER A 145 14.38 28.49 4.65
CA SER A 145 14.29 27.59 3.50
C SER A 145 15.45 26.58 3.46
N GLN A 146 16.66 27.02 3.84
CA GLN A 146 17.86 26.18 3.94
C GLN A 146 17.66 25.05 4.97
N ASP A 147 17.27 25.40 6.21
CA ASP A 147 17.04 24.43 7.30
C ASP A 147 16.03 23.33 6.93
N LYS A 148 15.03 23.67 6.08
CA LYS A 148 14.02 22.73 5.59
C LYS A 148 14.57 21.82 4.50
N SER A 149 15.42 22.33 3.61
CA SER A 149 16.10 21.56 2.57
C SER A 149 17.05 20.53 3.20
N ASP A 150 17.95 20.99 4.07
CA ASP A 150 18.97 20.16 4.72
C ASP A 150 18.32 19.02 5.55
N LYS A 151 17.21 19.32 6.24
CA LYS A 151 16.42 18.31 6.96
C LYS A 151 15.74 17.30 6.05
N LEU A 152 15.28 17.71 4.86
CA LEU A 152 14.63 16.83 3.90
C LEU A 152 15.65 15.90 3.21
N GLU A 153 16.83 16.43 2.85
CA GLU A 153 17.97 15.64 2.32
C GLU A 153 18.50 14.63 3.36
N ALA A 154 18.63 15.04 4.62
CA ALA A 154 18.94 14.12 5.72
C ALA A 154 17.87 13.02 5.89
N SER A 155 16.58 13.36 5.73
CA SER A 155 15.49 12.38 5.81
C SER A 155 15.48 11.41 4.62
N GLN A 156 15.81 11.90 3.42
CA GLN A 156 15.94 11.07 2.21
C GLN A 156 17.12 10.09 2.32
N SER A 157 18.30 10.56 2.71
CA SER A 157 19.48 9.69 2.85
C SER A 157 19.28 8.59 3.92
N VAL A 158 18.55 8.87 5.00
CA VAL A 158 18.14 7.84 5.98
C VAL A 158 17.18 6.82 5.36
N ALA A 159 16.23 7.23 4.52
CA ALA A 159 15.34 6.31 3.81
C ALA A 159 16.10 5.43 2.79
N GLU A 160 17.05 6.00 2.05
CA GLU A 160 17.91 5.26 1.12
C GLU A 160 18.81 4.24 1.83
N LEU A 161 19.41 4.61 2.96
CA LEU A 161 20.19 3.68 3.80
C LEU A 161 19.32 2.58 4.42
N SER A 162 18.08 2.90 4.81
CA SER A 162 17.12 1.89 5.28
C SER A 162 16.73 0.90 4.17
N ALA A 163 16.50 1.38 2.94
CA ALA A 163 16.24 0.52 1.80
C ALA A 163 17.42 -0.43 1.49
N GLN A 164 18.66 0.09 1.49
CA GLN A 164 19.87 -0.72 1.31
C GLN A 164 20.06 -1.75 2.43
N LEU A 165 19.77 -1.39 3.69
CA LEU A 165 19.85 -2.33 4.81
C LEU A 165 18.83 -3.47 4.66
N ASN A 166 17.60 -3.16 4.23
CA ASN A 166 16.55 -4.16 3.98
C ASN A 166 16.93 -5.08 2.81
N GLU A 167 17.48 -4.54 1.72
CA GLU A 167 17.99 -5.32 0.59
C GLU A 167 19.11 -6.29 1.04
N LYS A 168 20.07 -5.81 1.84
CA LYS A 168 21.16 -6.66 2.36
C LYS A 168 20.68 -7.69 3.37
N SER A 169 19.65 -7.37 4.16
CA SER A 169 19.00 -8.35 5.05
C SER A 169 18.34 -9.48 4.26
N PHE A 170 17.62 -9.16 3.18
CA PHE A 170 17.02 -10.15 2.29
C PHE A 170 18.08 -10.99 1.53
N GLU A 171 19.16 -10.37 1.04
CA GLU A 171 20.29 -11.09 0.42
C GLU A 171 20.95 -12.09 1.38
N LEU A 172 21.01 -11.77 2.68
CA LEU A 172 21.51 -12.67 3.72
C LEU A 172 20.50 -13.78 4.06
N GLU A 173 19.21 -13.47 4.13
CA GLU A 173 18.16 -14.46 4.39
C GLU A 173 18.10 -15.53 3.28
N VAL A 174 18.19 -15.14 2.01
CA VAL A 174 18.31 -16.06 0.86
C VAL A 174 19.55 -16.96 1.01
N LYS A 175 20.71 -16.40 1.35
CA LYS A 175 21.94 -17.19 1.57
C LYS A 175 21.85 -18.12 2.76
N ILE A 176 21.10 -17.77 3.81
CA ILE A 176 20.85 -18.64 4.96
C ILE A 176 19.95 -19.82 4.53
N ALA A 177 18.92 -19.57 3.70
CA ALA A 177 18.08 -20.61 3.12
C ALA A 177 18.87 -21.56 2.20
N ASP A 178 19.71 -21.03 1.30
CA ASP A 178 20.57 -21.85 0.42
C ASP A 178 21.55 -22.72 1.24
N ASN A 179 22.24 -22.14 2.22
CA ASN A 179 23.15 -22.89 3.09
C ASN A 179 22.41 -23.98 3.88
N ARG A 180 21.19 -23.71 4.35
CA ARG A 180 20.34 -24.69 5.01
C ARG A 180 19.97 -25.84 4.08
N ILE A 181 19.57 -25.56 2.83
CA ILE A 181 19.26 -26.59 1.82
C ILE A 181 20.48 -27.45 1.53
N ILE A 182 21.67 -26.86 1.41
CA ILE A 182 22.94 -27.59 1.23
C ILE A 182 23.22 -28.50 2.45
N GLN A 183 22.97 -28.03 3.66
CA GLN A 183 23.15 -28.81 4.88
C GLN A 183 22.13 -29.96 5.00
N GLU A 184 20.87 -29.74 4.62
CA GLU A 184 19.83 -30.78 4.57
C GLU A 184 20.14 -31.84 3.50
N GLN A 185 20.66 -31.45 2.33
CA GLN A 185 21.14 -32.39 1.31
C GLN A 185 22.35 -33.20 1.80
N LEU A 186 23.29 -32.56 2.52
CA LEU A 186 24.47 -33.23 3.07
C LEU A 186 24.08 -34.26 4.14
N THR A 187 23.20 -33.91 5.09
CA THR A 187 22.74 -34.86 6.11
C THR A 187 21.95 -36.02 5.51
N HIS A 188 21.10 -35.76 4.50
CA HIS A 188 20.41 -36.83 3.77
C HIS A 188 21.40 -37.79 3.09
N LYS A 189 22.47 -37.27 2.46
CA LYS A 189 23.52 -38.12 1.87
C LYS A 189 24.38 -38.86 2.90
N ILE A 190 24.57 -38.30 4.10
CA ILE A 190 25.21 -39.03 5.20
C ILE A 190 24.35 -40.24 5.60
N SER A 191 23.04 -40.06 5.83
CA SER A 191 22.17 -41.18 6.21
C SER A 191 21.95 -42.22 5.11
N GLU A 192 22.01 -41.84 3.83
CA GLU A 192 22.08 -42.81 2.73
C GLU A 192 23.39 -43.62 2.78
N CYS A 193 24.53 -42.98 3.05
CA CYS A 193 25.82 -43.67 3.22
C CYS A 193 25.83 -44.58 4.46
N GLU A 194 25.16 -44.21 5.54
CA GLU A 194 25.01 -45.02 6.76
C GLU A 194 24.18 -46.28 6.49
N GLY A 195 23.01 -46.17 5.84
CA GLY A 195 22.19 -47.33 5.47
C GLY A 195 22.87 -48.26 4.44
N LEU A 196 23.66 -47.69 3.52
CA LEU A 196 24.53 -48.48 2.64
C LEU A 196 25.65 -49.18 3.43
N HIS A 197 26.20 -48.56 4.47
CA HIS A 197 27.16 -49.22 5.37
C HIS A 197 26.52 -50.36 6.17
N GLU A 198 25.31 -50.17 6.69
CA GLU A 198 24.56 -51.18 7.46
C GLU A 198 24.19 -52.40 6.59
N THR A 199 23.74 -52.17 5.35
CA THR A 199 23.50 -53.27 4.40
C THR A 199 24.79 -53.99 3.98
N ILE A 200 25.90 -53.27 3.76
CA ILE A 200 27.21 -53.87 3.50
C ILE A 200 27.72 -54.68 4.71
N ALA A 201 27.49 -54.21 5.94
CA ALA A 201 27.81 -54.94 7.16
C ALA A 201 26.97 -56.22 7.30
N SER A 202 25.66 -56.11 7.06
CA SER A 202 24.72 -57.24 7.07
C SER A 202 25.10 -58.32 6.06
N LEU A 203 25.42 -57.93 4.82
CA LEU A 203 25.86 -58.86 3.77
C LEU A 203 27.21 -59.52 4.08
N LYS A 204 28.16 -58.77 4.67
CA LYS A 204 29.43 -59.34 5.16
C LYS A 204 29.22 -60.35 6.29
N GLN A 205 28.29 -60.08 7.20
CA GLN A 205 27.95 -61.02 8.27
C GLN A 205 27.27 -62.27 7.71
N GLN A 206 26.26 -62.14 6.82
CA GLN A 206 25.65 -63.29 6.15
C GLN A 206 26.68 -64.16 5.40
N LEU A 207 27.63 -63.56 4.68
CA LEU A 207 28.72 -64.27 4.02
C LEU A 207 29.69 -64.95 5.01
N SER A 208 29.85 -64.42 6.21
CA SER A 208 30.67 -65.01 7.28
C SER A 208 29.93 -66.16 7.96
N ASP A 209 28.65 -65.99 8.26
CA ASP A 209 27.78 -67.01 8.87
C ASP A 209 27.59 -68.22 7.92
N GLU A 210 27.45 -68.00 6.61
CA GLU A 210 27.39 -69.09 5.63
C GLU A 210 28.76 -69.76 5.40
N LEU A 211 29.88 -69.01 5.50
CA LEU A 211 31.22 -69.58 5.47
C LEU A 211 31.48 -70.47 6.71
N GLU A 212 31.11 -70.00 7.90
CA GLU A 212 31.13 -70.78 9.14
C GLU A 212 30.25 -72.03 9.01
N LEU A 213 29.00 -71.89 8.58
CA LEU A 213 28.08 -73.02 8.38
C LEU A 213 28.64 -74.06 7.40
N ARG A 214 29.32 -73.60 6.34
CA ARG A 214 30.00 -74.47 5.38
C ARG A 214 31.21 -75.19 6.00
N ASN A 215 32.00 -74.50 6.82
CA ASN A 215 33.12 -75.08 7.57
C ASN A 215 32.61 -76.15 8.56
N PHE A 216 31.57 -75.85 9.34
CA PHE A 216 30.93 -76.81 10.25
C PHE A 216 30.36 -78.02 9.49
N SER A 217 29.65 -77.81 8.38
CA SER A 217 29.13 -78.90 7.53
C SER A 217 30.25 -79.81 7.01
N GLN A 218 31.38 -79.23 6.58
CA GLN A 218 32.53 -79.98 6.09
C GLN A 218 33.28 -80.72 7.22
N VAL A 219 33.34 -80.17 8.43
CA VAL A 219 33.91 -80.84 9.62
C VAL A 219 32.99 -81.97 10.13
N VAL A 220 31.68 -81.75 10.22
CA VAL A 220 30.69 -82.77 10.59
C VAL A 220 30.72 -83.94 9.60
N SER A 221 30.80 -83.65 8.30
CA SER A 221 30.95 -84.66 7.24
C SER A 221 32.22 -85.52 7.38
N HIS A 222 33.23 -85.05 8.11
CA HIS A 222 34.44 -85.82 8.42
C HIS A 222 34.36 -86.55 9.76
N SER A 223 33.74 -85.92 10.77
CA SER A 223 33.56 -86.46 12.13
C SER A 223 32.58 -87.64 12.19
N GLN A 224 31.55 -87.66 11.34
CA GLN A 224 30.44 -88.64 11.38
C GLN A 224 30.85 -90.11 11.07
N ARG A 225 32.14 -90.41 10.86
CA ARG A 225 32.66 -91.79 10.80
C ARG A 225 33.05 -92.39 12.16
N TYR A 226 33.24 -91.59 13.21
CA TYR A 226 33.69 -92.07 14.51
C TYR A 226 33.09 -91.27 15.67
N SER A 227 31.97 -91.75 16.24
CA SER A 227 31.65 -91.73 17.69
C SER A 227 30.22 -92.20 18.01
N GLU A 228 29.88 -93.45 17.72
CA GLU A 228 28.83 -94.13 18.51
C GLU A 228 29.46 -94.65 19.80
N THR A 229 29.31 -93.95 20.94
CA THR A 229 29.04 -94.56 22.28
C THR A 229 28.98 -93.57 23.45
N LYS A 230 27.90 -93.68 24.25
CA LYS A 230 27.79 -93.44 25.71
C LYS A 230 27.76 -91.99 26.27
N SER A 231 27.26 -91.90 27.51
CA SER A 231 26.91 -90.71 28.31
C SER A 231 25.81 -89.83 27.67
N GLN A 232 24.64 -89.55 28.27
CA GLN A 232 24.18 -89.53 29.68
C GLN A 232 25.05 -88.62 30.55
N GLY A 233 24.65 -87.36 30.73
CA GLY A 233 25.41 -86.45 31.59
C GLY A 233 24.94 -85.00 31.77
N GLU A 234 23.89 -84.50 31.13
CA GLU A 234 23.50 -83.08 31.31
C GLU A 234 21.99 -82.84 31.26
N LEU A 235 21.48 -82.13 32.27
CA LEU A 235 20.05 -81.75 32.42
C LEU A 235 19.89 -80.49 33.31
N CYS A 236 20.93 -79.65 33.38
CA CYS A 236 21.01 -78.53 34.32
C CYS A 236 21.19 -77.15 33.64
N MET A 237 21.83 -77.09 32.46
CA MET A 237 22.19 -75.82 31.81
C MET A 237 21.08 -75.21 30.95
N ASP A 238 20.15 -76.01 30.41
CA ASP A 238 19.13 -75.54 29.45
C ASP A 238 18.21 -74.43 30.02
N LYS A 239 17.91 -74.49 31.32
CA LYS A 239 17.03 -73.51 32.00
C LYS A 239 17.69 -72.14 32.13
N GLU A 240 18.97 -72.08 32.45
CA GLU A 240 19.68 -70.82 32.59
C GLU A 240 19.89 -70.16 31.21
N ASN A 241 20.21 -70.97 30.20
CA ASN A 241 20.41 -70.50 28.83
C ASN A 241 19.10 -70.04 28.16
N THR A 242 17.96 -70.68 28.46
CA THR A 242 16.64 -70.19 28.01
C THR A 242 16.18 -68.92 28.73
N VAL A 243 16.41 -68.79 30.04
CA VAL A 243 16.10 -67.57 30.80
C VAL A 243 16.96 -66.38 30.36
N LEU A 244 18.25 -66.59 30.09
CA LEU A 244 19.12 -65.56 29.51
C LEU A 244 18.63 -65.09 28.13
N LYS A 245 18.11 -66.01 27.30
CA LYS A 245 17.58 -65.67 25.97
C LYS A 245 16.27 -64.88 26.06
N ASP A 246 15.35 -65.28 26.94
CA ASP A 246 14.10 -64.54 27.25
C ASP A 246 14.41 -63.12 27.75
N MET A 247 15.35 -62.97 28.69
CA MET A 247 15.81 -61.66 29.17
C MET A 247 16.38 -60.78 28.05
N ASN A 248 17.14 -61.36 27.12
CA ASN A 248 17.76 -60.60 26.03
C ASN A 248 16.73 -60.17 24.97
N GLU A 249 15.75 -61.02 24.63
CA GLU A 249 14.59 -60.62 23.81
C GLU A 249 13.76 -59.52 24.50
N ARG A 250 13.57 -59.61 25.82
CA ARG A 250 12.89 -58.57 26.61
C ARG A 250 13.61 -57.22 26.58
N LEU A 251 14.94 -57.21 26.71
CA LEU A 251 15.75 -56.00 26.59
C LEU A 251 15.68 -55.41 25.18
N LEU A 252 15.71 -56.26 24.14
CA LEU A 252 15.58 -55.82 22.75
C LEU A 252 14.20 -55.19 22.48
N LEU A 253 13.13 -55.83 22.96
CA LEU A 253 11.76 -55.30 22.88
C LEU A 253 11.60 -54.00 23.68
N GLN A 254 12.24 -53.87 24.84
CA GLN A 254 12.23 -52.63 25.63
C GLN A 254 12.94 -51.49 24.90
N ALA A 255 14.12 -51.75 24.30
CA ALA A 255 14.85 -50.77 23.50
C ALA A 255 14.10 -50.39 22.20
N GLN A 256 13.38 -51.34 21.59
CA GLN A 256 12.48 -51.07 20.47
C GLN A 256 11.30 -50.18 20.91
N ALA A 257 10.70 -50.45 22.07
CA ALA A 257 9.59 -49.67 22.62
C ALA A 257 10.00 -48.22 22.93
N THR A 258 11.15 -47.99 23.58
CA THR A 258 11.63 -46.62 23.84
C THR A 258 11.91 -45.86 22.55
N LYS A 259 12.51 -46.52 21.54
CA LYS A 259 12.76 -45.91 20.23
C LYS A 259 11.47 -45.59 19.47
N ILE A 260 10.42 -46.40 19.62
CA ILE A 260 9.08 -46.10 19.10
C ILE A 260 8.47 -44.89 19.83
N GLU A 261 8.62 -44.78 21.15
CA GLU A 261 8.11 -43.64 21.92
C GLU A 261 8.81 -42.32 21.53
N GLU A 262 10.14 -42.35 21.38
CA GLU A 262 10.91 -41.22 20.83
C GLU A 262 10.43 -40.80 19.43
N PHE A 263 10.16 -41.76 18.54
CA PHE A 263 9.66 -41.46 17.20
C PHE A 263 8.24 -40.88 17.23
N LYS A 264 7.34 -41.36 18.11
CA LYS A 264 6.02 -40.73 18.31
C LYS A 264 6.15 -39.29 18.78
N GLN A 265 7.03 -39.02 19.76
CA GLN A 265 7.24 -37.67 20.26
C GLN A 265 7.78 -36.75 19.17
N LYS A 266 8.80 -37.18 18.40
CA LYS A 266 9.33 -36.42 17.26
C LYS A 266 8.26 -36.18 16.18
N VAL A 267 7.35 -37.14 15.93
CA VAL A 267 6.22 -36.93 15.03
C VAL A 267 5.25 -35.87 15.56
N ALA A 268 4.92 -35.89 16.86
CA ALA A 268 4.06 -34.86 17.47
C ALA A 268 4.69 -33.45 17.40
N GLU A 269 5.97 -33.33 17.76
CA GLU A 269 6.75 -32.08 17.68
C GLU A 269 6.83 -31.53 16.24
N LEU A 270 7.03 -32.42 15.25
CA LEU A 270 7.02 -32.05 13.82
C LEU A 270 5.62 -31.68 13.32
N THR A 271 4.55 -32.32 13.80
CA THR A 271 3.17 -31.96 13.46
C THR A 271 2.82 -30.59 14.02
N GLU A 272 3.14 -30.29 15.28
CA GLU A 272 2.91 -28.96 15.86
C GLU A 272 3.72 -27.89 15.13
N SER A 273 5.00 -28.14 14.86
CA SER A 273 5.85 -27.21 14.09
C SER A 273 5.30 -26.96 12.68
N LYS A 274 4.77 -28.00 12.02
CA LYS A 274 4.08 -27.87 10.72
C LYS A 274 2.83 -27.00 10.82
N GLU A 275 1.97 -27.22 11.81
CA GLU A 275 0.74 -26.44 12.01
C GLU A 275 1.05 -24.96 12.28
N GLN A 276 2.06 -24.68 13.11
CA GLN A 276 2.54 -23.31 13.37
C GLN A 276 3.09 -22.64 12.09
N LEU A 277 3.81 -23.39 11.24
CA LEU A 277 4.31 -22.88 9.95
C LEU A 277 3.19 -22.66 8.92
N GLU A 278 2.19 -23.54 8.86
CA GLU A 278 1.04 -23.39 7.96
C GLU A 278 0.18 -22.18 8.36
N LEU A 279 -0.04 -21.95 9.67
CA LEU A 279 -0.72 -20.76 10.17
C LEU A 279 0.06 -19.47 9.83
N ARG A 280 1.39 -19.48 9.98
CA ARG A 280 2.25 -18.34 9.61
C ARG A 280 2.23 -18.08 8.10
N ASN A 281 2.20 -19.13 7.29
CA ASN A 281 2.14 -19.03 5.82
C ASN A 281 0.79 -18.49 5.35
N GLN A 282 -0.32 -18.95 5.93
CA GLN A 282 -1.66 -18.39 5.67
C GLN A 282 -1.70 -16.88 5.98
N LYS A 283 -1.19 -16.46 7.14
CA LYS A 283 -1.11 -15.04 7.48
C LYS A 283 -0.28 -14.22 6.48
N LEU A 284 0.86 -14.74 6.01
CA LEU A 284 1.67 -14.09 4.97
C LEU A 284 0.96 -14.03 3.61
N ALA A 285 0.15 -15.03 3.27
CA ALA A 285 -0.69 -15.02 2.07
C ALA A 285 -1.80 -13.95 2.17
N ASP A 286 -2.43 -13.81 3.34
CA ASP A 286 -3.44 -12.79 3.61
C ASP A 286 -2.84 -11.37 3.54
N GLU A 287 -1.69 -11.13 4.20
CA GLU A 287 -0.94 -9.88 4.15
C GLU A 287 -0.49 -9.53 2.71
N SER A 288 -0.03 -10.53 1.94
CA SER A 288 0.32 -10.37 0.52
C SER A 288 -0.91 -10.01 -0.33
N SER A 289 -2.08 -10.60 -0.06
CA SER A 289 -3.32 -10.26 -0.75
C SER A 289 -3.77 -8.82 -0.46
N TYR A 290 -3.60 -8.37 0.79
CA TYR A 290 -3.91 -7.00 1.22
C TYR A 290 -2.95 -5.97 0.60
N ALA A 291 -1.64 -6.24 0.61
CA ALA A 291 -0.64 -5.41 -0.04
C ALA A 291 -0.88 -5.29 -1.56
N LYS A 292 -1.27 -6.40 -2.21
CA LYS A 292 -1.68 -6.41 -3.63
C LYS A 292 -2.95 -5.59 -3.88
N GLY A 293 -3.92 -5.61 -2.95
CA GLY A 293 -5.10 -4.76 -2.99
C GLY A 293 -4.75 -3.26 -2.94
N LEU A 294 -3.93 -2.86 -1.96
CA LEU A 294 -3.40 -1.50 -1.83
C LEU A 294 -2.64 -1.04 -3.08
N ALA A 295 -1.72 -1.87 -3.59
CA ALA A 295 -0.98 -1.58 -4.81
C ALA A 295 -1.91 -1.43 -6.03
N SER A 296 -2.97 -2.23 -6.12
CA SER A 296 -3.96 -2.12 -7.20
C SER A 296 -4.81 -0.86 -7.09
N ALA A 297 -5.14 -0.40 -5.88
CA ALA A 297 -5.85 0.86 -5.67
C ALA A 297 -4.97 2.06 -6.06
N ALA A 298 -3.74 2.12 -5.53
CA ALA A 298 -2.78 3.17 -5.85
C ALA A 298 -2.46 3.23 -7.36
N ALA A 299 -2.37 2.10 -8.05
CA ALA A 299 -2.18 2.05 -9.50
C ALA A 299 -3.37 2.64 -10.29
N VAL A 300 -4.60 2.51 -9.80
CA VAL A 300 -5.80 3.13 -10.40
C VAL A 300 -5.82 4.64 -10.15
N GLU A 301 -5.47 5.09 -8.94
CA GLU A 301 -5.38 6.52 -8.61
C GLU A 301 -4.27 7.23 -9.40
N LEU A 302 -3.07 6.65 -9.46
CA LEU A 302 -1.96 7.16 -10.28
C LEU A 302 -2.35 7.23 -11.76
N LYS A 303 -3.11 6.25 -12.27
CA LYS A 303 -3.64 6.29 -13.64
C LYS A 303 -4.64 7.44 -13.82
N ALA A 304 -5.59 7.62 -12.91
CA ALA A 304 -6.56 8.70 -12.98
C ALA A 304 -5.88 10.09 -12.96
N LEU A 305 -4.90 10.29 -12.07
CA LEU A 305 -4.08 11.50 -12.02
C LEU A 305 -3.27 11.70 -13.31
N SER A 306 -2.70 10.64 -13.89
CA SER A 306 -2.00 10.74 -15.18
C SER A 306 -2.91 11.17 -16.34
N GLU A 307 -4.18 10.71 -16.34
CA GLU A 307 -5.19 11.13 -17.31
C GLU A 307 -5.65 12.58 -17.08
N GLU A 308 -5.66 13.07 -15.85
CA GLU A 308 -5.95 14.48 -15.52
C GLU A 308 -4.80 15.41 -15.92
N VAL A 309 -3.55 15.07 -15.60
CA VAL A 309 -2.36 15.80 -16.06
C VAL A 309 -2.33 15.86 -17.59
N ALA A 310 -2.64 14.76 -18.28
CA ALA A 310 -2.74 14.75 -19.74
C ALA A 310 -3.83 15.69 -20.28
N LYS A 311 -5.02 15.75 -19.65
CA LYS A 311 -6.09 16.71 -20.01
C LYS A 311 -5.65 18.16 -19.81
N LEU A 312 -5.00 18.47 -18.68
CA LEU A 312 -4.49 19.80 -18.37
C LEU A 312 -3.37 20.24 -19.33
N MET A 313 -2.45 19.34 -19.70
CA MET A 313 -1.43 19.61 -20.71
C MET A 313 -2.05 19.93 -22.07
N ASN A 314 -3.02 19.13 -22.53
CA ASN A 314 -3.74 19.38 -23.79
C ASN A 314 -4.53 20.71 -23.76
N HIS A 315 -5.05 21.11 -22.59
CA HIS A 315 -5.72 22.40 -22.43
C HIS A 315 -4.73 23.58 -22.48
N ASN A 316 -3.60 23.47 -21.79
CA ASN A 316 -2.53 24.48 -21.81
C ASN A 316 -1.91 24.64 -23.19
N GLU A 317 -1.69 23.55 -23.94
CA GLU A 317 -1.23 23.60 -25.33
C GLU A 317 -2.23 24.33 -26.23
N ARG A 318 -3.54 24.06 -26.07
CA ARG A 318 -4.60 24.78 -26.79
C ARG A 318 -4.62 26.27 -26.46
N LEU A 319 -4.55 26.64 -25.18
CA LEU A 319 -4.49 28.04 -24.75
C LEU A 319 -3.23 28.74 -25.28
N ALA A 320 -2.07 28.07 -25.30
CA ALA A 320 -0.86 28.60 -25.89
C ALA A 320 -0.98 28.81 -27.41
N ALA A 321 -1.61 27.87 -28.12
CA ALA A 321 -1.91 28.00 -29.54
C ALA A 321 -2.92 29.13 -29.84
N GLU A 322 -3.95 29.30 -29.02
CA GLU A 322 -4.92 30.41 -29.11
C GLU A 322 -4.25 31.76 -28.85
N LEU A 323 -3.40 31.88 -27.82
CA LEU A 323 -2.62 33.09 -27.55
C LEU A 323 -1.63 33.43 -28.68
N ALA A 324 -1.01 32.42 -29.30
CA ALA A 324 -0.18 32.59 -30.48
C ALA A 324 -1.01 33.02 -31.70
N ALA A 325 -2.19 32.44 -31.91
CA ALA A 325 -3.11 32.80 -32.99
C ALA A 325 -3.65 34.23 -32.83
N GLN A 326 -3.96 34.67 -31.60
CA GLN A 326 -4.35 36.06 -31.33
C GLN A 326 -3.21 37.04 -31.62
N LYS A 327 -1.97 36.74 -31.18
CA LYS A 327 -0.78 37.57 -31.48
C LYS A 327 -0.47 37.65 -32.98
N ASN A 328 -0.74 36.58 -33.72
CA ASN A 328 -0.56 36.51 -35.18
C ASN A 328 -1.79 37.00 -35.96
N SER A 329 -2.90 37.34 -35.30
CA SER A 329 -4.07 37.90 -35.96
C SER A 329 -3.77 39.35 -36.41
N PRO A 330 -4.09 39.73 -37.66
CA PRO A 330 -3.84 41.09 -38.15
C PRO A 330 -4.86 42.05 -37.54
N SER A 331 -4.61 42.48 -36.30
CA SER A 331 -5.47 43.40 -35.54
C SER A 331 -5.72 44.68 -36.34
N GLN A 332 -7.00 44.89 -36.68
CA GLN A 332 -7.41 45.80 -37.74
C GLN A 332 -7.27 47.26 -37.28
N ARG A 333 -6.17 47.93 -37.64
CA ARG A 333 -5.97 49.38 -37.44
C ARG A 333 -7.01 50.19 -38.23
N ARG A 334 -8.21 50.38 -37.65
CA ARG A 334 -9.25 51.29 -38.14
C ARG A 334 -9.03 52.70 -37.60
N THR A 335 -8.41 53.55 -38.40
CA THR A 335 -8.45 55.02 -38.26
C THR A 335 -8.52 55.65 -39.65
N GLY A 336 -9.50 56.53 -39.90
CA GLY A 336 -9.55 57.35 -41.12
C GLY A 336 -10.56 56.88 -42.18
N ALA A 337 -11.51 57.76 -42.49
CA ALA A 337 -12.65 57.56 -43.37
C ALA A 337 -12.34 57.37 -44.87
N ALA A 338 -13.24 56.66 -45.57
CA ALA A 338 -13.64 56.95 -46.95
C ALA A 338 -15.05 56.39 -47.26
N THR A 339 -15.84 57.10 -48.05
CA THR A 339 -17.20 56.68 -48.45
C THR A 339 -17.27 56.27 -49.92
N ARG A 340 -17.88 55.11 -50.22
CA ARG A 340 -18.89 54.94 -51.29
C ARG A 340 -19.42 53.51 -51.44
N ASN A 341 -20.63 53.41 -51.99
CA ASN A 341 -21.33 52.16 -52.31
C ASN A 341 -20.73 51.50 -53.58
N GLY A 342 -20.72 50.16 -53.64
CA GLY A 342 -20.14 49.43 -54.78
C GLY A 342 -20.53 47.95 -54.86
N ARG A 343 -21.82 47.64 -55.06
CA ARG A 343 -22.31 46.26 -55.27
C ARG A 343 -21.76 45.66 -56.58
N ARG A 344 -20.92 44.64 -56.52
CA ARG A 344 -20.76 43.66 -57.62
C ARG A 344 -20.21 42.31 -57.14
N ASP A 345 -20.73 41.25 -57.78
CA ASP A 345 -20.31 39.85 -57.62
C ASP A 345 -19.03 39.57 -58.45
N GLY A 346 -18.26 38.53 -58.11
CA GLY A 346 -16.89 38.34 -58.59
C GLY A 346 -16.21 37.00 -58.26
N HIS A 347 -16.97 35.90 -58.18
CA HIS A 347 -16.54 34.49 -58.14
C HIS A 347 -15.05 34.20 -58.48
N ILE A 348 -14.27 33.75 -57.48
CA ILE A 348 -13.05 32.93 -57.66
C ILE A 348 -13.11 31.73 -56.70
N LYS A 349 -13.13 30.52 -57.24
CA LYS A 349 -13.22 29.25 -56.49
C LYS A 349 -11.89 28.86 -55.84
N ARG A 350 -11.90 28.43 -54.57
CA ARG A 350 -11.04 27.34 -54.04
C ARG A 350 -11.78 26.53 -52.96
N HIS A 351 -11.84 25.21 -53.19
CA HIS A 351 -12.04 24.05 -52.29
C HIS A 351 -12.77 24.16 -50.93
N ASP A 352 -13.63 23.16 -50.69
CA ASP A 352 -14.00 22.54 -49.40
C ASP A 352 -14.45 23.41 -48.21
N GLN A 353 -15.75 23.68 -48.21
CA GLN A 353 -16.57 23.91 -47.01
C GLN A 353 -17.77 22.93 -47.07
N GLY A 354 -17.52 21.64 -46.84
CA GLY A 354 -18.45 20.56 -47.26
C GLY A 354 -18.85 19.49 -46.23
N GLY A 355 -18.21 19.39 -45.06
CA GLY A 355 -18.48 18.30 -44.08
C GLY A 355 -19.16 18.72 -42.76
N LEU A 356 -18.91 19.94 -42.29
CA LEU A 356 -19.16 20.39 -40.91
C LEU A 356 -20.55 20.08 -40.32
N PRO A 357 -21.71 20.30 -41.01
CA PRO A 357 -23.03 20.06 -40.40
C PRO A 357 -23.43 18.58 -40.33
N SER A 358 -22.66 17.68 -40.96
CA SER A 358 -22.87 16.23 -40.90
C SER A 358 -22.10 15.62 -39.72
N ASP A 359 -20.81 15.92 -39.62
CA ASP A 359 -19.95 15.29 -38.62
C ASP A 359 -20.19 15.83 -37.21
N PHE A 360 -20.59 17.10 -37.05
CA PHE A 360 -21.06 17.61 -35.76
C PHE A 360 -22.32 16.88 -35.25
N LYS A 361 -23.23 16.46 -36.15
CA LYS A 361 -24.40 15.63 -35.77
C LYS A 361 -24.00 14.21 -35.40
N ARG A 362 -22.98 13.64 -36.08
CA ARG A 362 -22.40 12.34 -35.77
C ARG A 362 -21.73 12.35 -34.39
N GLU A 363 -20.95 13.38 -34.09
CA GLU A 363 -20.27 13.57 -32.82
C GLU A 363 -21.26 13.76 -31.67
N LEU A 364 -22.33 14.56 -31.86
CA LEU A 364 -23.44 14.68 -30.90
C LEU A 364 -24.15 13.35 -30.63
N ALA A 365 -24.30 12.47 -31.63
CA ALA A 365 -24.88 11.15 -31.44
C ALA A 365 -23.97 10.24 -30.60
N VAL A 366 -22.67 10.18 -30.94
CA VAL A 366 -21.65 9.42 -30.18
C VAL A 366 -21.49 9.94 -28.75
N SER A 367 -21.63 11.26 -28.54
CA SER A 367 -21.59 11.85 -27.20
C SER A 367 -22.76 11.38 -26.34
N ARG A 368 -23.98 11.33 -26.90
CA ARG A 368 -25.19 10.84 -26.21
C ARG A 368 -25.16 9.32 -25.97
N GLU A 369 -24.63 8.56 -26.91
CA GLU A 369 -24.42 7.11 -26.74
C GLU A 369 -23.45 6.83 -25.58
N ARG A 370 -22.39 7.65 -25.45
CA ARG A 370 -21.45 7.59 -24.33
C ARG A 370 -22.09 8.03 -23.00
N GLU A 371 -22.91 9.07 -23.03
CA GLU A 371 -23.67 9.57 -21.88
C GLU A 371 -24.62 8.49 -21.33
N LEU A 372 -25.45 7.90 -22.18
CA LEU A 372 -26.33 6.76 -21.84
C LEU A 372 -25.54 5.54 -21.34
N SER A 373 -24.35 5.29 -21.88
CA SER A 373 -23.46 4.22 -21.42
C SER A 373 -22.96 4.47 -19.99
N TYR A 374 -22.61 5.71 -19.65
CA TYR A 374 -22.25 6.08 -18.28
C TYR A 374 -23.44 6.07 -17.32
N GLU A 375 -24.63 6.54 -17.74
CA GLU A 375 -25.86 6.44 -16.93
C GLU A 375 -26.19 4.97 -16.61
N SER A 376 -26.12 4.08 -17.60
CA SER A 376 -26.34 2.65 -17.42
C SER A 376 -25.30 2.01 -16.48
N ALA A 377 -24.02 2.35 -16.63
CA ALA A 377 -22.96 1.85 -15.75
C ALA A 377 -23.10 2.36 -14.30
N LEU A 378 -23.56 3.60 -14.10
CA LEU A 378 -23.86 4.14 -12.77
C LEU A 378 -25.08 3.45 -12.14
N ALA A 379 -26.12 3.16 -12.91
CA ALA A 379 -27.28 2.40 -12.45
C ALA A 379 -26.89 0.95 -12.06
N GLU A 380 -26.09 0.27 -12.89
CA GLU A 380 -25.57 -1.07 -12.60
C GLU A 380 -24.68 -1.09 -11.35
N LYS A 381 -23.83 -0.06 -11.15
CA LYS A 381 -23.07 0.11 -9.91
C LYS A 381 -24.01 0.25 -8.71
N GLY A 382 -25.01 1.13 -8.78
CA GLY A 382 -25.97 1.36 -7.71
C GLY A 382 -26.76 0.11 -7.33
N GLN A 383 -27.16 -0.71 -8.31
CA GLN A 383 -27.79 -2.01 -8.04
C GLN A 383 -26.83 -2.95 -7.28
N LYS A 384 -25.59 -3.12 -7.75
CA LYS A 384 -24.59 -3.99 -7.09
C LYS A 384 -24.27 -3.51 -5.67
N GLU A 385 -24.21 -2.20 -5.45
CA GLU A 385 -24.00 -1.59 -4.15
C GLU A 385 -25.15 -1.90 -3.18
N ALA A 386 -26.41 -1.78 -3.64
CA ALA A 386 -27.59 -2.17 -2.87
C ALA A 386 -27.66 -3.69 -2.59
N GLU A 387 -27.29 -4.54 -3.55
CA GLU A 387 -27.23 -6.01 -3.36
C GLU A 387 -26.15 -6.41 -2.34
N LEU A 388 -25.00 -5.72 -2.32
CA LEU A 388 -23.96 -5.91 -1.32
C LEU A 388 -24.41 -5.43 0.06
N GLN A 389 -25.03 -4.24 0.15
CA GLN A 389 -25.58 -3.71 1.40
C GLN A 389 -26.64 -4.66 2.00
N LYS A 390 -27.51 -5.24 1.17
CA LYS A 390 -28.47 -6.27 1.59
C LYS A 390 -27.77 -7.50 2.15
N LYS A 391 -26.71 -8.01 1.50
CA LYS A 391 -25.94 -9.16 1.98
C LYS A 391 -25.25 -8.90 3.33
N VAL A 392 -24.72 -7.70 3.53
CA VAL A 392 -24.14 -7.28 4.82
C VAL A 392 -25.20 -7.28 5.93
N GLU A 393 -26.38 -6.72 5.66
CA GLU A 393 -27.46 -6.65 6.65
C GLU A 393 -28.05 -8.05 6.97
N GLU A 394 -28.23 -8.91 5.96
CA GLU A 394 -28.56 -10.32 6.20
C GLU A 394 -27.45 -11.05 6.98
N SER A 395 -26.18 -10.68 6.82
CA SER A 395 -25.07 -11.28 7.58
C SER A 395 -25.14 -10.90 9.06
N LYS A 396 -25.33 -9.61 9.38
CA LYS A 396 -25.53 -9.14 10.76
C LYS A 396 -26.72 -9.82 11.44
N GLN A 397 -27.81 -10.05 10.71
CA GLN A 397 -28.99 -10.73 11.25
C GLN A 397 -28.71 -12.21 11.57
N ARG A 398 -27.85 -12.89 10.79
CA ARG A 398 -27.37 -14.25 11.12
C ARG A 398 -26.38 -14.25 12.29
N GLU A 399 -25.50 -13.26 12.35
CA GLU A 399 -24.54 -13.05 13.43
C GLU A 399 -25.25 -12.85 14.78
N ALA A 400 -26.16 -11.87 14.88
CA ALA A 400 -26.96 -11.61 16.08
C ALA A 400 -27.84 -12.80 16.49
N TYR A 401 -28.32 -13.61 15.54
CA TYR A 401 -29.01 -14.87 15.84
C TYR A 401 -28.07 -15.89 16.50
N LEU A 402 -26.84 -16.05 16.00
CA LEU A 402 -25.85 -16.96 16.58
C LEU A 402 -25.35 -16.47 17.95
N GLU A 403 -25.18 -15.17 18.14
CA GLU A 403 -24.89 -14.58 19.46
C GLU A 403 -25.99 -14.88 20.48
N ASN A 404 -27.26 -14.74 20.08
CA ASN A 404 -28.41 -15.08 20.92
C ASN A 404 -28.44 -16.57 21.29
N GLU A 405 -28.17 -17.47 20.34
CA GLU A 405 -28.09 -18.91 20.63
C GLU A 405 -26.89 -19.28 21.51
N LEU A 406 -25.74 -18.63 21.34
CA LEU A 406 -24.60 -18.76 22.25
C LEU A 406 -24.96 -18.27 23.67
N ALA A 407 -25.65 -17.13 23.80
CA ALA A 407 -26.14 -16.64 25.09
C ALA A 407 -27.14 -17.61 25.74
N ASN A 408 -28.05 -18.19 24.96
CA ASN A 408 -28.97 -19.24 25.42
C ASN A 408 -28.22 -20.49 25.92
N MET A 409 -27.18 -20.93 25.21
CA MET A 409 -26.32 -22.03 25.65
C MET A 409 -25.52 -21.69 26.92
N TRP A 410 -24.97 -20.47 27.04
CA TRP A 410 -24.29 -20.03 28.26
C TRP A 410 -25.24 -20.03 29.48
N VAL A 411 -26.48 -19.58 29.31
CA VAL A 411 -27.51 -19.64 30.35
C VAL A 411 -27.88 -21.09 30.70
N LEU A 412 -27.91 -22.01 29.73
CA LEU A 412 -28.13 -23.43 29.97
C LEU A 412 -26.95 -24.07 30.74
N VAL A 413 -25.71 -23.81 30.34
CA VAL A 413 -24.49 -24.27 31.04
C VAL A 413 -24.45 -23.74 32.47
N ALA A 414 -24.80 -22.47 32.70
CA ALA A 414 -24.89 -21.88 34.03
C ALA A 414 -25.96 -22.57 34.90
N LYS A 415 -27.14 -22.89 34.34
CA LYS A 415 -28.18 -23.67 35.02
C LYS A 415 -27.70 -25.08 35.38
N LEU A 416 -27.07 -25.78 34.44
CA LEU A 416 -26.55 -27.14 34.64
C LEU A 416 -25.46 -27.20 35.72
N LYS A 417 -24.51 -26.26 35.70
CA LYS A 417 -23.49 -26.12 36.77
C LYS A 417 -24.13 -25.83 38.12
N LYS A 418 -25.18 -25.00 38.18
CA LYS A 418 -25.92 -24.73 39.42
C LYS A 418 -26.67 -25.95 39.96
N SER A 419 -27.22 -26.81 39.09
CA SER A 419 -27.83 -28.08 39.52
C SER A 419 -26.80 -29.13 39.98
N HIS A 420 -25.61 -29.19 39.38
CA HIS A 420 -24.55 -30.10 39.87
C HIS A 420 -23.94 -29.66 41.22
N GLY A 421 -23.76 -28.36 41.45
CA GLY A 421 -23.35 -27.86 42.78
C GLY A 421 -24.31 -28.31 43.88
N ALA A 422 -25.62 -28.25 43.61
CA ALA A 422 -26.67 -28.61 44.57
C ALA A 422 -26.69 -30.10 45.00
N GLU A 423 -26.02 -31.01 44.28
CA GLU A 423 -25.88 -32.42 44.70
C GLU A 423 -24.47 -32.75 45.22
N THR A 424 -23.47 -31.91 44.94
CA THR A 424 -22.07 -32.18 45.34
C THR A 424 -21.76 -31.69 46.76
N ASP A 425 -22.36 -30.57 47.19
CA ASP A 425 -22.08 -29.86 48.47
C ASP A 425 -22.39 -30.66 49.76
N VAL A 426 -22.94 -31.88 49.64
CA VAL A 426 -23.23 -32.76 50.80
C VAL A 426 -22.03 -33.63 51.20
N SER A 427 -21.03 -33.82 50.34
CA SER A 427 -20.01 -34.88 50.52
C SER A 427 -18.60 -34.44 50.93
N GLU A 428 -18.18 -33.19 50.68
CA GLU A 428 -16.77 -32.76 50.88
C GLU A 428 -16.50 -31.85 52.10
N SER A 429 -17.45 -31.70 53.03
CA SER A 429 -17.28 -30.88 54.23
C SER A 429 -16.45 -31.54 55.36
N THR A 430 -15.37 -32.28 55.04
CA THR A 430 -14.46 -32.86 56.05
C THR A 430 -13.03 -33.13 55.53
N ARG A 431 -12.28 -32.09 55.12
CA ARG A 431 -10.80 -32.04 55.24
C ARG A 431 -10.16 -30.67 54.92
N GLU A 432 -10.24 -29.73 55.85
CA GLU A 432 -9.22 -28.67 55.94
C GLU A 432 -7.97 -29.21 56.65
N SER A 433 -6.76 -28.92 56.13
CA SER A 433 -5.52 -28.65 56.90
C SER A 433 -4.27 -28.55 56.01
N GLN A 434 -3.45 -27.51 56.25
CA GLN A 434 -2.09 -27.27 55.69
C GLN A 434 -2.09 -27.00 54.16
N GLY A 435 -1.42 -25.97 53.61
CA GLY A 435 -0.23 -25.20 54.04
C GLY A 435 0.96 -25.66 53.20
N VAL A 436 1.81 -24.82 52.57
CA VAL A 436 2.26 -23.44 52.85
C VAL A 436 2.59 -22.71 51.53
N ASP A 437 2.80 -21.39 51.54
CA ASP A 437 3.33 -20.56 50.42
C ASP A 437 4.63 -21.12 49.79
N GLY A 438 4.97 -20.84 48.52
CA GLY A 438 4.32 -20.02 47.50
C GLY A 438 5.27 -19.75 46.31
N PHE A 439 5.12 -18.58 45.66
CA PHE A 439 6.03 -17.97 44.66
C PHE A 439 5.90 -18.38 43.16
N ASP A 440 5.31 -17.45 42.39
CA ASP A 440 5.58 -17.11 40.97
C ASP A 440 5.34 -18.09 39.80
N ILE A 441 5.44 -17.49 38.59
CA ILE A 441 5.37 -18.06 37.23
C ILE A 441 3.97 -18.48 36.75
N TRP A 442 3.28 -17.53 36.11
CA TRP A 442 2.41 -17.81 34.95
C TRP A 442 2.99 -17.08 33.74
N ASN A 443 3.93 -17.73 33.07
CA ASN A 443 4.52 -17.24 31.83
C ASN A 443 4.19 -18.19 30.68
N ASP A 444 3.12 -17.85 29.97
CA ASP A 444 2.76 -18.27 28.61
C ASP A 444 2.43 -19.75 28.31
N SER A 445 1.78 -19.92 27.16
CA SER A 445 1.67 -21.09 26.28
C SER A 445 0.87 -22.33 26.75
N VAL A 446 -0.24 -22.55 26.02
CA VAL A 446 -0.56 -23.78 25.27
C VAL A 446 -0.45 -25.12 26.01
N LEU A 447 -1.59 -25.84 26.12
CA LEU A 447 -1.67 -27.13 25.42
C LEU A 447 -3.09 -27.53 25.00
N THR A 448 -3.11 -28.15 23.84
CA THR A 448 -4.22 -28.76 23.10
C THR A 448 -4.89 -29.94 23.81
N LYS A 449 -6.16 -30.18 23.43
CA LYS A 449 -6.71 -31.46 22.92
C LYS A 449 -8.19 -31.23 22.53
N GLY A 450 -8.70 -31.67 21.38
CA GLY A 450 -8.14 -32.57 20.37
C GLY A 450 -9.09 -33.74 20.13
N PHE A 451 -9.50 -33.95 18.87
CA PHE A 451 -10.33 -35.06 18.37
C PHE A 451 -11.75 -35.21 18.95
N GLN A 452 -12.77 -34.96 18.10
CA GLN A 452 -13.30 -36.04 17.25
C GLN A 452 -13.73 -35.49 15.89
#